data_AF-A0A7C4DCJ3-F1
#
_entry.id   AF-A0A7C4DCJ3-F1
#
_cell.length_a   1.000
_cell.length_b   1.000
_cell.length_c   1.000
_cell.angle_alpha   90.00
_cell.angle_beta   90.00
_cell.angle_gamma   90.00
#
_symmetry.space_group_name_H-M   'P 1'
#
loop_
_entity.id
_entity.type
_entity.pdbx_description
1 polymer ?
#
loop_
_entity_poly.entity_id
_entity_poly.type
_entity_poly.pdbx_seq_one_letter_code
_entity_poly.pdbx_strand_id
1 'polypeptide(L)' 'MDSHAIREERREKAARKPTNKLGIEVQLGWDAANHLHIWGFHEAKLDKELDKEDVEGRIPIIKRLVELLEKQQL' A
#
# COMPACT_ATOMS: atom_id res chain seq x y z
N MET A 1 -21.67 -4.75 -10.33
CA MET A 1 -20.32 -4.45 -9.80
C MET A 1 -20.14 -5.23 -8.52
N ASP A 2 -19.04 -5.96 -8.40
CA ASP A 2 -18.83 -6.89 -7.28
C ASP A 2 -18.48 -6.14 -5.99
N SER A 3 -18.92 -6.63 -4.84
CA SER A 3 -18.77 -5.95 -3.54
C SER A 3 -17.30 -5.72 -3.14
N HIS A 4 -16.41 -6.59 -3.62
CA HIS A 4 -14.96 -6.50 -3.44
C HIS A 4 -14.37 -5.31 -4.21
N ALA A 5 -14.79 -5.12 -5.47
CA ALA A 5 -14.34 -4.02 -6.31
C ALA A 5 -14.74 -2.64 -5.76
N ILE A 6 -15.93 -2.54 -5.13
CA ILE A 6 -16.40 -1.31 -4.48
C ILE A 6 -15.57 -0.98 -3.22
N ARG A 7 -15.00 -1.99 -2.56
CA ARG A 7 -14.18 -1.81 -1.34
C ARG A 7 -12.74 -1.40 -1.68
N GLU A 8 -12.20 -1.96 -2.76
CA GLU A 8 -10.91 -1.57 -3.35
C GLU A 8 -10.93 -0.11 -3.83
N GLU A 9 -11.96 0.30 -4.59
CA GLU A 9 -12.08 1.67 -5.12
C GLU A 9 -12.15 2.73 -3.99
N ARG A 10 -12.78 2.41 -2.86
CA ARG A 10 -12.82 3.31 -1.69
C ARG A 10 -11.46 3.46 -1.03
N ARG A 11 -10.63 2.41 -1.01
CA ARG A 11 -9.27 2.47 -0.44
C ARG A 11 -8.33 3.29 -1.32
N GLU A 12 -8.39 3.11 -2.63
CA GLU A 12 -7.65 3.96 -3.57
C GLU A 12 -8.04 5.44 -3.44
N LYS A 13 -9.34 5.75 -3.38
CA LYS A 13 -9.82 7.13 -3.17
C LYS A 13 -9.42 7.70 -1.81
N ALA A 14 -9.39 6.89 -0.76
CA ALA A 14 -8.99 7.30 0.58
C ALA A 14 -7.49 7.64 0.65
N ALA A 15 -6.64 6.89 -0.05
CA ALA A 15 -5.20 7.14 -0.12
C ALA A 15 -4.82 8.39 -0.92
N ARG A 16 -5.64 8.80 -1.89
CA ARG A 16 -5.45 10.05 -2.66
C ARG A 16 -5.73 11.33 -1.86
N LYS A 17 -6.43 11.26 -0.72
CA LYS A 17 -6.67 12.45 0.14
C LYS A 17 -5.45 12.88 0.95
N PRO A 18 -4.68 11.98 1.60
CA PRO A 18 -3.48 12.35 2.34
C PRO A 18 -2.32 12.83 1.46
N THR A 19 -2.21 12.44 0.20
CA THR A 19 -1.08 12.85 -0.67
C THR A 19 -0.96 14.36 -0.87
N ASN A 20 -2.08 15.08 -0.88
CA ASN A 20 -2.07 16.54 -1.00
C ASN A 20 -1.52 17.27 0.24
N LYS A 21 -1.35 16.57 1.38
CA LYS A 21 -0.84 17.13 2.64
C LYS A 21 0.44 16.46 3.15
N LEU A 22 0.67 15.18 2.84
CA LEU A 22 1.69 14.34 3.46
C LEU A 22 2.90 14.01 2.55
N GLY A 23 2.86 14.41 1.29
CA GLY A 23 4.00 14.32 0.37
C GLY A 23 4.17 12.97 -0.33
N ILE A 24 5.16 12.91 -1.24
CA ILE A 24 5.42 11.78 -2.14
C ILE A 24 5.80 10.48 -1.40
N GLU A 25 6.41 10.59 -0.22
CA GLU A 25 6.77 9.44 0.61
C GLU A 25 5.54 8.64 1.05
N VAL A 26 4.42 9.31 1.35
CA VAL A 26 3.18 8.63 1.75
C VAL A 26 2.56 7.87 0.57
N GLN A 27 2.59 8.45 -0.63
CA GLN A 27 2.10 7.76 -1.83
C GLN A 27 2.95 6.51 -2.11
N LEU A 28 4.27 6.63 -2.06
CA LEU A 28 5.18 5.51 -2.32
C LEU A 28 4.99 4.37 -1.32
N GLY A 29 4.84 4.69 -0.03
CA GLY A 29 4.56 3.66 0.98
C GLY A 29 3.17 3.04 0.82
N TRP A 30 2.17 3.82 0.43
CA TRP A 30 0.83 3.31 0.17
C TRP A 30 0.83 2.35 -1.02
N ASP A 31 1.47 2.73 -2.13
CA ASP A 31 1.57 1.90 -3.32
C ASP A 31 2.33 0.60 -3.04
N ALA A 32 3.41 0.68 -2.24
CA ALA A 32 4.13 -0.50 -1.80
C ALA A 32 3.26 -1.45 -0.95
N ALA A 33 2.49 -0.92 -0.01
CA ALA A 33 1.57 -1.70 0.83
C ALA A 33 0.41 -2.29 0.02
N ASN A 34 -0.19 -1.50 -0.88
CA ASN A 34 -1.31 -1.92 -1.71
C ASN A 34 -0.90 -3.02 -2.69
N HIS A 35 0.30 -2.92 -3.26
CA HIS A 35 0.86 -3.96 -4.11
C HIS A 35 0.95 -5.30 -3.36
N LEU A 36 1.52 -5.31 -2.14
CA LEU A 36 1.60 -6.53 -1.34
C LEU A 36 0.22 -7.04 -0.89
N HIS A 37 -0.75 -6.16 -0.63
CA HIS A 37 -2.11 -6.54 -0.27
C HIS A 37 -2.83 -7.25 -1.42
N ILE A 38 -2.78 -6.68 -2.63
CA ILE A 38 -3.48 -7.23 -3.78
C ILE A 38 -2.73 -8.45 -4.30
N TRP A 39 -1.45 -8.30 -4.65
CA TRP A 39 -0.71 -9.34 -5.34
C TRP A 39 -0.24 -10.44 -4.39
N GLY A 40 0.10 -10.08 -3.16
CA GLY A 40 0.56 -11.05 -2.16
C GLY A 40 -0.57 -11.82 -1.49
N PHE A 41 -1.69 -11.15 -1.16
CA PHE A 41 -2.77 -11.77 -0.39
C PHE A 41 -4.02 -12.10 -1.21
N HIS A 42 -4.55 -11.15 -2.01
CA HIS A 42 -5.77 -11.40 -2.79
C HIS A 42 -5.54 -12.32 -3.99
N GLU A 43 -4.44 -12.13 -4.71
CA GLU A 43 -4.11 -12.91 -5.91
C GLU A 43 -3.15 -14.08 -5.61
N ALA A 44 -2.63 -14.19 -4.39
CA ALA A 44 -1.74 -15.25 -3.92
C ALA A 44 -0.52 -15.51 -4.84
N LYS A 45 0.09 -14.44 -5.39
CA LYS A 45 1.14 -14.53 -6.41
C LYS A 45 2.58 -14.68 -5.88
N LEU A 46 2.74 -14.85 -4.56
CA LEU A 46 4.03 -14.91 -3.86
C LEU A 46 4.98 -16.06 -4.29
N ASP A 47 4.48 -17.04 -5.05
CA ASP A 47 5.31 -18.18 -5.48
C ASP A 47 5.82 -18.07 -6.93
N LYS A 48 5.17 -17.29 -7.79
CA LYS A 48 5.45 -17.28 -9.24
C LYS A 48 5.74 -15.92 -9.85
N GLU A 49 5.18 -14.85 -9.29
CA GLU A 49 5.34 -13.50 -9.86
C GLU A 49 5.89 -12.48 -8.88
N LEU A 50 5.81 -12.75 -7.58
CA LEU A 50 6.27 -11.84 -6.53
C LEU A 50 7.25 -12.61 -5.67
N ASP A 51 8.54 -12.31 -5.79
CA ASP A 51 9.55 -13.09 -5.08
C ASP A 51 9.83 -12.51 -3.68
N LYS A 52 10.76 -13.16 -2.98
CA LYS A 52 11.18 -12.72 -1.65
C LYS A 52 11.77 -11.31 -1.68
N GLU A 53 12.48 -10.95 -2.74
CA GLU A 53 13.16 -9.66 -2.90
C GLU A 53 12.13 -8.53 -3.13
N ASP A 54 11.03 -8.82 -3.84
CA ASP A 54 9.89 -7.91 -3.97
C ASP A 54 9.25 -7.57 -2.62
N VAL A 55 9.08 -8.58 -1.75
CA VAL A 55 8.53 -8.37 -0.40
C VAL A 55 9.53 -7.59 0.46
N GLU A 56 10.78 -8.04 0.52
CA GLU A 56 11.82 -7.44 1.35
C GLU A 56 12.16 -6.01 0.93
N GLY A 57 12.14 -5.70 -0.38
CA GLY A 57 12.38 -4.35 -0.91
C GLY A 57 11.27 -3.35 -0.55
N ARG A 58 10.03 -3.83 -0.38
CA ARG A 58 8.87 -2.97 -0.07
C ARG A 58 8.70 -2.73 1.42
N ILE A 59 9.11 -3.67 2.28
CA ILE A 59 8.97 -3.55 3.74
C ILE A 59 9.56 -2.24 4.30
N PRO A 60 10.80 -1.80 3.96
CA PRO A 60 11.36 -0.54 4.45
C PRO A 60 10.52 0.69 4.07
N ILE A 61 9.96 0.69 2.86
CA ILE A 61 9.12 1.79 2.35
C ILE A 61 7.82 1.87 3.16
N ILE A 62 7.21 0.71 3.44
CA ILE A 62 5.99 0.61 4.25
C ILE A 62 6.26 1.03 5.70
N LYS A 63 7.38 0.60 6.29
CA LYS A 63 7.80 1.03 7.63
C LYS A 63 7.95 2.55 7.71
N ARG A 64 8.60 3.16 6.72
CA ARG A 64 8.74 4.62 6.63
C ARG A 64 7.38 5.33 6.58
N LEU A 65 6.42 4.79 5.83
CA LEU A 65 5.06 5.32 5.83
C LEU A 65 4.42 5.28 7.23
N VAL A 66 4.52 4.15 7.94
CA VAL A 66 3.96 4.01 9.30
C VAL A 66 4.57 5.06 10.23
N GLU A 67 5.90 5.21 10.22
CA GLU A 67 6.58 6.22 11.04
C GLU A 67 6.13 7.65 10.74
N LEU A 68 5.92 7.99 9.46
CA LEU A 68 5.45 9.32 9.04
C LEU A 68 4.04 9.60 9.55
N LEU A 69 3.15 8.60 9.48
CA LEU A 69 1.78 8.73 9.94
C LEU A 69 1.70 8.82 11.47
N GLU A 70 2.47 8.00 12.20
CA GLU A 70 2.55 8.06 13.67
C GLU A 70 3.06 9.41 14.17
N LYS A 71 4.08 9.98 13.50
CA LYS A 71 4.65 11.29 13.85
C LYS A 71 3.68 12.45 13.64
N GLN A 72 2.69 12.31 12.75
CA GLN A 72 1.73 13.36 12.46
C GLN A 72 0.49 13.35 13.36
N GLN A 73 0.36 12.40 14.30
CA GLN A 73 -0.79 12.25 15.21
C GLN A 73 -2.14 12.58 14.54
N LEU A 74 -2.42 11.93 13.41
CA LEU A 74 -3.78 11.85 12.86
C LEU A 74 -4.61 10.82 13.62
#